data_AF-A0A973HUH4-F1
#
_entry.id   AF-A0A973HUH4-F1
#
_cell.length_a   1.000
_cell.length_b   1.000
_cell.length_c   1.000
_cell.angle_alpha   90.00
_cell.angle_beta   90.00
_cell.angle_gamma   90.00
#
_symmetry.space_group_name_H-M   'P 1'
#
loop_
_entity.id
_entity.type
_entity.pdbx_description
1 polymer ?
#
loop_
_entity_poly.entity_id
_entity_poly.type
_entity_poly.pdbx_seq_one_letter_code
_entity_poly.pdbx_strand_id
1 'polypeptide(L)'
;MPGKISSGLRALLPWAISAGLLAYAFGWATDWQRLVEATERADLPWFIAFATCDRLAFFVIWTLLSAAALRRFVMPVPVRSVFAVRGGSELGRVVSNPLADGAFLVGILQLAGGRMEAIVAAAFVPAIAHLSVMLLQMTVALPFLDGGPALNRDVYVAAALLWAA
;
A
#
# COMPACT_ATOMS: atom_id res chain seq x y z
N MET A 1 -36.23 -9.79 -13.64
CA MET A 1 -36.17 -9.18 -12.29
C MET A 1 -34.94 -9.72 -11.57
N PRO A 2 -33.87 -8.94 -11.35
CA PRO A 2 -32.71 -9.43 -10.63
C PRO A 2 -33.09 -9.61 -9.16
N GLY A 3 -32.97 -10.85 -8.66
CA GLY A 3 -33.30 -11.22 -7.29
C GLY A 3 -32.49 -10.38 -6.30
N LYS A 4 -33.16 -9.71 -5.38
CA LYS A 4 -32.51 -8.98 -4.28
C LYS A 4 -31.75 -10.00 -3.43
N ILE A 5 -30.44 -10.11 -3.64
CA ILE A 5 -29.53 -10.83 -2.74
C ILE A 5 -29.76 -10.25 -1.34
N SER A 6 -30.09 -11.11 -0.38
CA SER A 6 -30.41 -10.71 1.00
C SER A 6 -29.23 -9.98 1.64
N SER A 7 -29.52 -9.04 2.55
CA SER A 7 -28.49 -8.22 3.21
C SER A 7 -27.43 -9.07 3.91
N GLY A 8 -27.82 -10.22 4.49
CA GLY A 8 -26.90 -11.17 5.12
C GLY A 8 -25.92 -11.81 4.14
N LEU A 9 -26.36 -12.16 2.93
CA LEU A 9 -25.49 -12.75 1.91
C LEU A 9 -24.46 -11.74 1.38
N ARG A 10 -24.83 -10.46 1.24
CA ARG A 10 -23.88 -9.40 0.85
C ARG A 10 -22.83 -9.14 1.92
N ALA A 11 -23.20 -9.29 3.20
CA ALA A 11 -22.27 -9.15 4.31
C ALA A 11 -21.34 -10.37 4.43
N LEU A 12 -21.86 -11.59 4.24
CA LEU A 12 -21.10 -12.84 4.41
C LEU A 12 -20.18 -13.16 3.23
N LEU A 13 -20.56 -12.81 2.00
CA LEU A 13 -19.82 -13.19 0.81
C LEU A 13 -18.36 -12.70 0.80
N PRO A 14 -18.03 -11.43 1.15
CA PRO A 14 -16.65 -10.98 1.24
C PRO A 14 -15.82 -11.77 2.26
N TRP A 15 -16.42 -12.14 3.39
CA TRP A 15 -15.76 -12.97 4.41
C TRP A 15 -15.51 -14.38 3.92
N ALA A 16 -16.51 -15.01 3.29
CA ALA A 16 -16.37 -16.36 2.74
C ALA A 16 -15.31 -16.41 1.63
N ILE A 17 -15.30 -15.42 0.73
CA ILE A 17 -14.26 -15.28 -0.30
C ILE A 17 -12.89 -15.08 0.35
N SER A 18 -12.77 -14.16 1.31
CA SER A 18 -11.49 -13.90 1.98
C SER A 18 -10.98 -15.14 2.72
N ALA A 19 -11.84 -15.83 3.49
CA ALA A 19 -11.48 -17.05 4.20
C ALA A 19 -11.09 -18.18 3.22
N GLY A 20 -11.83 -18.33 2.12
CA GLY A 20 -11.52 -19.30 1.07
C GLY A 20 -10.19 -19.00 0.38
N LEU A 21 -9.92 -17.74 0.05
CA LEU A 21 -8.65 -17.31 -0.52
C LEU A 21 -7.48 -17.51 0.44
N LEU A 22 -7.67 -17.22 1.73
CA LEU A 22 -6.67 -17.48 2.77
C LEU A 22 -6.40 -18.98 2.89
N ALA A 23 -7.44 -19.81 2.95
CA ALA A 23 -7.30 -21.26 3.01
C ALA A 23 -6.61 -21.82 1.75
N TYR A 24 -6.94 -21.30 0.57
CA TYR A 24 -6.26 -21.65 -0.68
C TYR A 24 -4.79 -21.24 -0.66
N ALA A 25 -4.51 -19.96 -0.43
CA ALA A 25 -3.18 -19.39 -0.46
C ALA A 25 -2.27 -20.08 0.57
N PHE A 26 -2.69 -20.14 1.83
CA PHE A 26 -1.90 -20.65 2.94
C PHE A 26 -2.04 -22.15 3.18
N GLY A 27 -3.04 -22.83 2.60
CA GLY A 27 -3.21 -24.27 2.75
C GLY A 27 -2.63 -25.06 1.57
N TRP A 28 -2.84 -24.59 0.35
CA TRP A 28 -2.55 -25.37 -0.87
C TRP A 28 -1.57 -24.71 -1.83
N ALA A 29 -1.66 -23.39 -2.04
CA ALA A 29 -0.86 -22.72 -3.07
C ALA A 29 0.56 -22.37 -2.60
N THR A 30 0.77 -22.21 -1.29
CA THR A 30 2.07 -21.86 -0.72
C THR A 30 2.86 -23.11 -0.35
N ASP A 31 4.05 -23.24 -0.93
CA ASP A 31 5.05 -24.21 -0.50
C ASP A 31 5.80 -23.66 0.73
N TRP A 32 5.28 -24.00 1.91
CA TRP A 32 5.84 -23.56 3.19
C TRP A 32 7.23 -24.11 3.46
N GLN A 33 7.50 -25.33 3.00
CA GLN A 33 8.80 -25.95 3.23
C GLN A 33 9.87 -25.21 2.44
N ARG A 34 9.59 -24.88 1.18
CA ARG A 34 10.46 -24.03 0.37
C ARG A 34 10.67 -22.65 0.98
N LEU A 35 9.63 -22.06 1.59
CA LEU A 35 9.76 -20.77 2.28
C LEU A 35 10.73 -20.88 3.47
N VAL A 36 10.61 -21.93 4.30
CA VAL A 36 11.52 -22.18 5.41
C VAL A 36 12.96 -22.34 4.91
N GLU A 37 13.18 -23.21 3.92
CA GLU A 37 14.51 -23.43 3.35
C GLU A 37 15.13 -22.15 2.74
N ALA A 38 14.32 -21.32 2.09
CA ALA A 38 14.77 -20.03 1.56
C ALA A 38 15.15 -19.06 2.67
N THR A 39 14.41 -19.07 3.79
CA THR A 39 14.66 -18.20 4.95
C THR A 39 15.91 -18.64 5.72
N GLU A 40 16.15 -19.94 5.85
CA GLU A 40 17.35 -20.50 6.50
C GLU A 40 18.64 -20.15 5.75
N ARG A 41 18.54 -19.97 4.43
CA ARG A 41 19.67 -19.55 3.57
C ARG A 41 19.77 -18.03 3.42
N ALA A 42 18.80 -17.27 3.94
CA ALA A 42 18.79 -15.83 3.79
C ALA A 42 19.87 -15.19 4.68
N ASP A 43 20.57 -14.20 4.12
CA ASP A 43 21.44 -13.33 4.90
C ASP A 43 20.59 -12.37 5.72
N LEU A 44 20.23 -12.81 6.93
CA LEU A 44 19.31 -12.10 7.81
C LEU A 44 19.80 -10.67 8.15
N PRO A 45 21.09 -10.42 8.43
CA PRO A 45 21.60 -9.05 8.61
C PRO A 45 21.34 -8.14 7.42
N TRP A 46 21.69 -8.56 6.20
CA TRP A 46 21.45 -7.74 5.01
C TRP A 46 19.97 -7.56 4.72
N PHE A 47 19.16 -8.61 4.88
CA PHE A 47 17.72 -8.53 4.74
C PHE A 47 17.12 -7.49 5.68
N ILE A 48 17.47 -7.53 6.97
CA ILE A 48 16.99 -6.55 7.96
C ILE A 48 17.45 -5.13 7.57
N ALA A 49 18.71 -4.96 7.15
CA ALA A 49 19.22 -3.66 6.74
C ALA A 49 18.43 -3.09 5.55
N PHE A 50 18.25 -3.85 4.47
CA PHE A 50 17.51 -3.40 3.30
C PHE A 50 16.02 -3.18 3.59
N ALA A 51 15.37 -4.09 4.32
CA ALA A 51 13.97 -3.93 4.71
C ALA A 51 13.76 -2.69 5.60
N THR A 52 14.70 -2.40 6.51
CA THR A 52 14.66 -1.20 7.34
C THR A 52 14.86 0.06 6.50
N CYS A 53 15.85 0.07 5.61
CA CYS A 53 16.11 1.19 4.72
C CYS A 53 14.92 1.49 3.81
N ASP A 54 14.33 0.46 3.20
CA ASP A 54 13.12 0.59 2.38
C ASP A 54 11.96 1.16 3.19
N ARG A 55 11.72 0.63 4.40
CA ARG A 55 10.66 1.12 5.28
C ARG A 55 10.86 2.58 5.68
N LEU A 56 12.09 2.97 5.99
CA LEU A 56 12.43 4.36 6.32
C LEU A 56 12.28 5.28 5.11
N ALA A 57 12.70 4.85 3.93
CA ALA A 57 12.53 5.60 2.70
C ALA A 57 11.04 5.83 2.40
N PHE A 58 10.23 4.78 2.48
CA PHE A 58 8.79 4.87 2.31
C PHE A 58 8.17 5.83 3.33
N PHE A 59 8.52 5.69 4.61
CA PHE A 59 8.05 6.59 5.67
C PHE A 59 8.38 8.06 5.38
N VAL A 60 9.64 8.36 5.05
CA VAL A 60 10.12 9.73 4.80
C VAL A 60 9.43 10.32 3.57
N ILE A 61 9.46 9.62 2.43
CA ILE A 61 8.89 10.11 1.17
C ILE A 61 7.39 10.31 1.30
N TRP A 62 6.67 9.35 1.89
CA TRP A 62 5.23 9.46 2.07
C TRP A 62 4.84 10.63 2.97
N THR A 63 5.60 10.83 4.06
CA THR A 63 5.37 11.96 4.97
C THR A 63 5.61 13.30 4.30
N LEU A 64 6.70 13.42 3.54
CA LEU A 64 7.03 14.63 2.80
C LEU A 64 5.97 14.94 1.74
N LEU A 65 5.49 13.92 1.03
CA LEU A 65 4.46 14.07 0.01
C LEU A 65 3.12 14.51 0.61
N SER A 66 2.71 13.91 1.73
CA SER A 66 1.53 14.35 2.49
C SER A 66 1.68 15.79 2.98
N ALA A 67 2.86 16.16 3.52
CA ALA A 67 3.12 17.53 3.96
C ALA A 67 3.08 18.53 2.79
N ALA A 68 3.65 18.17 1.65
CA ALA A 68 3.61 18.98 0.43
C ALA A 68 2.18 19.14 -0.08
N ALA A 69 1.39 18.07 -0.11
CA ALA A 69 -0.02 18.10 -0.50
C ALA A 69 -0.85 19.03 0.40
N LEU A 70 -0.70 18.89 1.73
CA LEU A 70 -1.39 19.76 2.70
C LEU A 70 -1.02 21.23 2.49
N ARG A 71 0.28 21.54 2.37
CA ARG A 71 0.79 22.89 2.15
C ARG A 71 0.32 23.49 0.82
N ARG A 72 0.19 22.66 -0.21
CA ARG A 72 -0.18 23.10 -1.56
C ARG A 72 -1.69 23.33 -1.70
N PHE A 73 -2.50 22.45 -1.14
CA PHE A 73 -3.94 22.39 -1.44
C PHE A 73 -4.84 22.80 -0.29
N VAL A 74 -4.36 22.79 0.95
CA VAL A 74 -5.22 22.93 2.14
C VAL A 74 -4.80 24.10 3.01
N MET A 75 -3.60 24.04 3.60
CA MET A 75 -3.08 25.05 4.51
C MET A 75 -1.59 24.90 4.78
N PRO A 76 -0.89 25.99 5.14
CA PRO A 76 0.49 25.90 5.60
C PRO A 76 0.58 25.06 6.88
N VAL A 77 1.29 23.93 6.81
CA VAL A 77 1.64 23.10 7.97
C VAL A 77 3.17 22.94 8.09
N PRO A 78 3.72 22.92 9.31
CA PRO A 78 5.11 22.55 9.53
C PRO A 78 5.34 21.07 9.18
N VAL A 79 6.34 20.78 8.36
CA VAL A 79 6.68 19.40 7.95
C VAL A 79 6.94 18.51 9.16
N ARG A 80 7.65 19.03 10.18
CA ARG A 80 7.90 18.32 11.45
C ARG A 80 6.63 17.82 12.16
N SER A 81 5.52 18.56 12.06
CA SER A 81 4.25 18.16 12.68
C SER A 81 3.63 16.99 11.94
N VAL A 82 3.75 16.95 10.61
CA VAL A 82 3.31 15.82 9.79
C VAL A 82 4.16 14.58 10.08
N PHE A 83 5.47 14.75 10.28
CA PHE A 83 6.37 13.68 10.75
C PHE A 83 5.97 13.15 12.13
N ALA A 84 5.64 14.02 13.08
CA ALA A 84 5.20 13.59 14.40
C ALA A 84 3.89 12.78 14.32
N VAL A 85 2.91 13.25 13.54
CA VAL A 85 1.65 12.53 13.31
C VAL A 85 1.89 11.19 12.64
N ARG A 86 2.70 11.14 11.57
CA ARG A 86 3.00 9.88 10.88
C ARG A 86 3.78 8.93 11.77
N GLY A 87 4.84 9.39 12.42
CA GLY A 87 5.65 8.59 13.34
C GLY A 87 4.83 7.98 14.46
N GLY A 88 3.96 8.77 15.09
CA GLY A 88 3.03 8.27 16.11
C GLY A 88 2.05 7.24 15.55
N SER A 89 1.52 7.46 14.34
CA SER A 89 0.61 6.51 13.69
C SER A 89 1.24 5.18 13.33
N GLU A 90 2.55 5.15 13.00
CA GLU A 90 3.27 3.92 12.65
C GLU A 90 3.38 2.95 13.83
N LEU A 91 3.26 3.41 15.09
CA LEU A 91 3.15 2.53 16.25
C LEU A 91 1.91 1.61 16.16
N GLY A 92 0.81 2.12 15.60
CA GLY A 92 -0.39 1.33 15.34
C GLY A 92 -0.16 0.23 14.30
N ARG A 93 0.86 0.37 13.45
CA ARG A 93 1.16 -0.58 12.37
C ARG A 93 1.71 -1.90 12.88
N VAL A 94 2.27 -1.90 14.09
CA VAL A 94 2.66 -3.13 14.82
C VAL A 94 1.44 -4.02 15.08
N VAL A 95 0.25 -3.42 15.23
CA VAL A 95 -1.00 -4.14 15.42
C VAL A 95 -1.69 -4.41 14.08
N SER A 96 -1.94 -3.35 13.29
CA SER A 96 -2.47 -3.51 11.93
C SER A 96 -2.26 -2.27 11.06
N ASN A 97 -2.09 -2.49 9.75
CA ASN A 97 -1.99 -1.42 8.77
C ASN A 97 -3.21 -0.46 8.79
N PRO A 98 -4.47 -0.94 8.80
CA PRO A 98 -5.63 -0.05 8.82
C PRO A 98 -5.70 0.83 10.08
N LEU A 99 -5.26 0.31 11.24
CA LEU A 99 -5.22 1.09 12.47
C LEU A 99 -4.22 2.25 12.35
N ALA A 100 -3.03 1.98 11.81
CA ALA A 100 -2.02 3.02 11.57
C ALA A 100 -2.53 4.09 10.62
N ASP A 101 -3.14 3.69 9.50
CA ASP A 101 -3.65 4.64 8.51
C ASP A 101 -4.82 5.45 9.08
N GLY A 102 -5.73 4.83 9.85
CA GLY A 102 -6.78 5.55 10.57
C GLY A 102 -6.24 6.56 11.58
N ALA A 103 -5.26 6.17 12.39
CA ALA A 103 -4.61 7.05 13.35
C ALA A 103 -3.91 8.23 12.66
N PHE A 104 -3.26 7.98 11.52
CA PHE A 104 -2.66 9.03 10.69
C PHE A 104 -3.72 10.05 10.22
N LEU A 105 -4.83 9.58 9.63
CA LEU A 105 -5.86 10.47 9.10
C LEU A 105 -6.53 11.31 10.21
N VAL A 106 -6.79 10.71 11.38
CA VAL A 106 -7.30 11.43 12.56
C VAL A 106 -6.29 12.51 13.01
N GLY A 107 -5.00 12.16 13.08
CA GLY A 107 -3.97 13.12 13.46
C GLY A 107 -3.81 14.27 12.45
N ILE A 108 -3.94 14.00 11.15
CA ILE A 108 -3.95 15.03 10.11
C ILE A 108 -5.18 15.92 10.23
N LEU A 109 -6.36 15.34 10.48
CA LEU A 109 -7.59 16.10 10.68
C LEU A 109 -7.47 17.07 11.86
N GLN A 110 -6.93 16.60 12.98
CA GLN A 110 -6.68 17.43 14.16
C GLN A 110 -5.64 18.52 13.86
N LEU A 111 -4.54 18.18 13.20
CA LEU A 111 -3.50 19.13 12.80
C LEU A 111 -4.05 20.23 11.87
N ALA A 112 -5.03 19.90 11.05
CA ALA A 112 -5.66 20.83 10.11
C ALA A 112 -6.90 21.55 10.67
N GLY A 113 -7.18 21.45 11.98
CA GLY A 113 -8.31 22.11 12.62
C GLY A 113 -9.68 21.57 12.19
N GLY A 114 -9.78 20.28 11.90
CA GLY A 114 -11.04 19.61 11.53
C GLY A 114 -11.39 19.68 10.04
N ARG A 115 -10.48 20.15 9.19
CA ARG A 115 -10.70 20.29 7.74
C ARG A 115 -10.60 18.94 7.01
N MET A 116 -11.72 18.42 6.53
CA MET A 116 -11.77 17.15 5.80
C MET A 116 -10.96 17.15 4.50
N GLU A 117 -10.75 18.31 3.89
CA GLU A 117 -9.90 18.46 2.71
C GLU A 117 -8.45 18.04 3.01
N ALA A 118 -8.01 18.13 4.27
CA ALA A 118 -6.70 17.67 4.72
C ALA A 118 -6.55 16.15 4.59
N ILE A 119 -7.60 15.38 4.95
CA ILE A 119 -7.62 13.92 4.77
C ILE A 119 -7.56 13.59 3.29
N VAL A 120 -8.38 14.26 2.48
CA VAL A 120 -8.43 14.02 1.02
C VAL A 120 -7.06 14.30 0.41
N ALA A 121 -6.46 15.45 0.69
CA ALA A 121 -5.15 15.81 0.16
C ALA A 121 -4.04 14.85 0.63
N ALA A 122 -4.01 14.50 1.92
CA ALA A 122 -2.99 13.63 2.49
C ALA A 122 -3.16 12.14 2.13
N ALA A 123 -4.34 11.71 1.63
CA ALA A 123 -4.58 10.35 1.18
C ALA A 123 -4.45 10.24 -0.35
N PHE A 124 -5.17 11.07 -1.11
CA PHE A 124 -5.27 10.92 -2.57
C PHE A 124 -4.02 11.39 -3.30
N VAL A 125 -3.40 12.50 -2.90
CA VAL A 125 -2.20 13.00 -3.61
C VAL A 125 -1.06 11.98 -3.49
N PRO A 126 -0.74 11.43 -2.30
CA PRO A 126 0.24 10.35 -2.22
C PRO A 126 -0.17 9.08 -2.96
N ALA A 127 -1.43 8.67 -2.89
CA ALA A 127 -1.89 7.46 -3.57
C ALA A 127 -1.76 7.57 -5.10
N ILE A 128 -2.21 8.67 -5.69
CA ILE A 128 -2.11 8.90 -7.14
C ILE A 128 -0.64 9.01 -7.55
N ALA A 129 0.16 9.80 -6.83
CA ALA A 129 1.58 9.93 -7.14
C ALA A 129 2.31 8.59 -7.04
N HIS A 130 2.02 7.77 -6.03
CA HIS A 130 2.59 6.45 -5.87
C HIS A 130 2.18 5.52 -7.01
N LEU A 131 0.89 5.50 -7.37
CA LEU A 131 0.41 4.73 -8.52
C LEU A 131 1.13 5.17 -9.80
N SER A 132 1.20 6.47 -10.09
CA SER A 132 1.89 6.98 -11.29
C SER A 132 3.37 6.58 -11.31
N VAL A 133 4.08 6.69 -10.19
CA VAL A 133 5.48 6.28 -10.09
C VAL A 133 5.63 4.78 -10.30
N MET A 134 4.76 3.96 -9.71
CA MET A 134 4.77 2.51 -9.90
C MET A 134 4.50 2.12 -11.36
N LEU A 135 3.56 2.78 -12.03
CA LEU A 135 3.28 2.54 -13.45
C LEU A 135 4.47 2.91 -14.33
N LEU A 136 5.12 4.04 -14.05
CA LEU A 136 6.34 4.45 -14.75
C LEU A 136 7.47 3.45 -14.53
N GLN A 137 7.73 3.06 -13.28
CA GLN A 137 8.77 2.08 -12.95
C GLN A 137 8.52 0.74 -13.62
N MET A 138 7.29 0.24 -13.60
CA MET A 138 6.89 -0.98 -14.30
C MET A 138 7.12 -0.84 -15.81
N THR A 139 6.70 0.27 -16.42
CA THR A 139 6.87 0.51 -17.87
C THR A 139 8.33 0.53 -18.27
N VAL A 140 9.17 1.17 -17.47
CA VAL A 140 10.63 1.19 -17.68
C VAL A 140 11.24 -0.19 -17.48
N ALA A 141 10.71 -1.02 -16.57
CA ALA A 141 11.21 -2.37 -16.31
C ALA A 141 10.81 -3.39 -17.39
N LEU A 142 9.66 -3.24 -18.04
CA LEU A 142 9.11 -4.20 -19.01
C LEU A 142 10.11 -4.67 -20.09
N PRO A 143 10.92 -3.79 -20.73
CA PRO A 143 11.89 -4.20 -21.75
C PRO A 143 13.06 -5.03 -21.21
N PHE A 144 13.30 -4.98 -19.90
CA PHE A 144 14.38 -5.69 -19.23
C PHE A 144 13.93 -7.03 -18.62
N LEU A 145 12.68 -7.42 -18.83
CA LEU A 145 12.19 -8.72 -18.37
C LEU A 145 12.78 -9.85 -19.21
N ASP A 146 13.39 -10.82 -18.54
CA ASP A 146 13.91 -12.02 -19.16
C ASP A 146 12.80 -12.78 -19.91
N GLY A 147 13.11 -13.24 -21.12
CA GLY A 147 12.16 -13.95 -21.97
C GLY A 147 11.25 -13.07 -22.84
N GLY A 148 11.33 -11.74 -22.69
CA GLY A 148 10.63 -10.78 -23.56
C GLY A 148 9.09 -10.83 -23.46
N PRO A 149 8.37 -10.17 -24.38
CA PRO A 149 6.91 -10.01 -24.30
C PRO A 149 6.11 -11.33 -24.40
N ALA A 150 6.65 -12.34 -25.10
CA ALA A 150 5.95 -13.60 -25.30
C ALA A 150 5.81 -14.42 -24.00
N LEU A 151 6.87 -14.42 -23.18
CA LEU A 151 6.89 -15.16 -21.90
C LEU A 151 6.29 -14.38 -20.74
N ASN A 152 6.13 -13.05 -20.88
CA ASN A 152 5.61 -12.17 -19.83
C ASN A 152 4.30 -11.49 -20.24
N ARG A 153 3.51 -12.11 -21.12
CA ARG A 153 2.32 -11.49 -21.74
C ARG A 153 1.33 -10.95 -20.70
N ASP A 154 1.12 -11.68 -19.63
CA ASP A 154 0.28 -11.31 -18.49
C ASP A 154 0.75 -10.01 -17.82
N VAL A 155 2.05 -9.85 -17.60
CA VAL A 155 2.65 -8.61 -17.05
C VAL A 155 2.42 -7.44 -17.99
N TYR A 156 2.63 -7.63 -19.30
CA TYR A 156 2.41 -6.59 -20.31
C TYR A 156 0.93 -6.17 -20.41
N VAL A 157 0.00 -7.14 -20.36
CA VAL A 157 -1.44 -6.87 -20.37
C VAL A 157 -1.86 -6.13 -19.09
N ALA A 158 -1.40 -6.59 -17.92
CA ALA A 158 -1.68 -5.92 -16.66
C ALA A 158 -1.17 -4.46 -16.68
N ALA A 159 0.04 -4.24 -17.18
CA ALA A 159 0.60 -2.91 -17.33
C ALA A 159 -0.24 -2.01 -18.24
N ALA A 160 -0.67 -2.53 -19.39
CA ALA A 160 -1.52 -1.79 -20.33
C ALA A 160 -2.90 -1.44 -19.74
N LEU A 161 -3.52 -2.37 -19.02
CA LEU A 161 -4.80 -2.14 -18.34
C LEU A 161 -4.68 -1.07 -17.24
N LEU A 162 -3.60 -1.11 -16.46
CA LEU A 162 -3.38 -0.13 -15.40
C LEU A 162 -3.09 1.29 -15.93
N TRP A 163 -2.51 1.43 -17.11
CA TRP A 163 -2.38 2.73 -17.79
C TRP A 163 -3.69 3.25 -18.37
N ALA A 164 -4.63 2.35 -18.67
CA ALA A 164 -5.93 2.70 -19.27
C ALA A 164 -7.04 2.98 -18.22
N ALA A 165 -6.77 2.70 -16.94
CA ALA A 165 -7.69 2.92 -15.82
C ALA A 165 -7.52 4.32 -15.22
#